data_AF-A0A353IPB8-F1
#
_entry.id   AF-A0A353IPB8-F1
#
_cell.length_a   1.000
_cell.length_b   1.000
_cell.length_c   1.000
_cell.angle_alpha   90.00
_cell.angle_beta   90.00
_cell.angle_gamma   90.00
#
_symmetry.space_group_name_H-M   'P 1'
#
loop_
_entity.id
_entity.type
_entity.pdbx_description
1 polymer ?
#
loop_
_entity_poly.entity_id
_entity_poly.type
_entity_poly.pdbx_seq_one_letter_code
_entity_poly.pdbx_strand_id
1 'polypeptide(L)' 'MEDMMETVGVEQFDIVDLDGGQSYILARATCHACSCKSVCRQWLAGNAEGGPQAFCPNADLFQVVKG' A
#
# COMPACT_ATOMS: atom_id res chain seq x y z
N MET A 1 1.85 6.34 1.43
CA MET A 1 1.11 5.08 1.61
C MET A 1 -0.28 5.23 1.06
N GLU A 2 -1.01 6.26 1.51
CA GLU A 2 -2.37 6.60 1.07
C GLU A 2 -2.53 6.60 -0.47
N ASP A 3 -1.73 7.37 -1.21
CA ASP A 3 -1.80 7.38 -2.69
C ASP A 3 -1.68 5.99 -3.33
N MET A 4 -0.84 5.12 -2.77
CA MET A 4 -0.69 3.74 -3.26
C MET A 4 -1.94 2.92 -2.97
N MET A 5 -2.49 3.03 -1.75
CA MET A 5 -3.73 2.35 -1.37
C MET A 5 -4.90 2.78 -2.24
N GLU A 6 -5.07 4.08 -2.46
CA GLU A 6 -6.09 4.63 -3.36
C GLU A 6 -5.93 4.08 -4.77
N THR A 7 -4.72 4.20 -5.35
CA THR A 7 -4.44 3.73 -6.72
C THR A 7 -4.67 2.22 -6.88
N VAL A 8 -4.37 1.43 -5.84
CA VAL A 8 -4.60 -0.02 -5.88
C VAL A 8 -5.96 -0.43 -5.31
N GLY A 9 -6.87 0.50 -5.01
CA GLY A 9 -8.22 0.21 -4.52
C GLY A 9 -8.25 -0.58 -3.21
N VAL A 10 -7.43 -0.18 -2.23
CA VAL A 10 -7.43 -0.73 -0.87
C VAL A 10 -7.94 0.34 0.09
N GLU A 11 -9.05 0.07 0.77
CA GLU A 11 -9.57 1.00 1.76
C GLU A 11 -8.81 0.89 3.09
N GLN A 12 -8.69 2.00 3.79
CA GLN A 12 -7.99 2.04 5.08
C GLN A 12 -8.65 1.13 6.12
N PHE A 13 -9.99 1.12 6.16
CA PHE A 13 -10.74 0.32 7.13
C PHE A 13 -10.55 -1.18 6.91
N ASP A 14 -10.42 -1.63 5.66
CA ASP A 14 -10.16 -3.05 5.35
C ASP A 14 -8.83 -3.53 5.94
N ILE A 15 -7.81 -2.67 5.99
CA ILE A 15 -6.53 -3.00 6.65
C ILE A 15 -6.67 -2.96 8.17
N VAL A 16 -7.43 -2.02 8.71
CA VAL A 16 -7.60 -1.85 10.16
C VAL A 16 -8.34 -3.06 10.77
N ASP A 17 -9.32 -3.62 10.05
CA ASP A 17 -10.15 -4.71 10.54
C ASP A 17 -9.44 -6.08 10.59
N LEU A 18 -8.27 -6.24 9.94
CA LEU A 18 -7.53 -7.51 9.92
C LEU A 18 -7.08 -7.99 11.31
N ASP A 19 -6.52 -7.08 12.11
CA ASP A 19 -5.84 -7.42 13.36
C ASP A 19 -5.91 -6.29 14.41
N GLY A 20 -7.00 -5.52 14.38
CA GLY A 20 -7.21 -4.38 15.27
C GLY A 20 -6.28 -3.20 14.96
N GLY A 21 -5.87 -3.05 13.69
CA GLY A 21 -5.06 -1.93 13.19
C GLY A 21 -3.54 -2.13 13.28
N GLN A 22 -3.07 -3.26 13.80
CA GLN A 22 -1.63 -3.54 13.91
C GLN A 22 -0.95 -3.62 12.54
N SER A 23 -1.60 -4.25 11.56
CA SER A 23 -1.16 -4.33 10.16
C SER A 23 -1.08 -2.95 9.52
N TYR A 24 -2.04 -2.07 9.80
CA TYR A 24 -2.02 -0.69 9.29
C TYR A 24 -0.83 0.10 9.87
N ILE A 25 -0.59 0.01 11.18
CA ILE A 25 0.54 0.68 11.84
C ILE A 25 1.87 0.19 11.26
N LEU A 26 2.03 -1.13 11.13
CA LEU A 26 3.25 -1.72 10.56
C LEU A 26 3.45 -1.29 9.11
N ALA A 27 2.42 -1.37 8.27
CA ALA A 27 2.48 -0.98 6.87
C ALA A 27 2.84 0.51 6.70
N ARG A 28 2.32 1.39 7.56
CA ARG A 28 2.66 2.82 7.57
C ARG A 28 4.12 3.05 7.92
N ALA A 29 4.62 2.37 8.96
CA ALA A 29 6.03 2.41 9.33
C ALA A 29 6.95 1.89 8.19
N THR A 30 6.58 0.76 7.58
CA THR A 30 7.30 0.15 6.44
C THR A 30 7.34 1.09 5.24
N CYS A 31 6.21 1.70 4.87
CA CYS A 31 6.16 2.68 3.78
C CYS A 31 7.01 3.92 4.08
N HIS A 32 7.01 4.39 5.33
CA HIS A 32 7.82 5.53 5.73
C HIS A 32 9.33 5.24 5.63
N ALA A 33 9.76 4.02 5.98
CA ALA A 33 11.15 3.59 5.94
C ALA A 33 11.63 3.07 4.56
N CYS A 34 10.72 2.90 3.59
CA CYS A 34 11.07 2.24 2.33
C CYS A 34 12.07 3.04 1.49
N SER A 35 12.93 2.32 0.77
CA SER A 35 13.91 2.89 -0.17
C SER A 35 13.36 3.09 -1.59
N CYS A 36 12.21 2.48 -1.91
CA CYS A 36 11.60 2.50 -3.25
C CYS A 36 10.78 3.78 -3.56
N LYS A 37 10.93 4.86 -2.77
CA LYS A 37 10.08 6.06 -2.86
C LYS A 37 10.12 6.74 -4.23
N SER A 38 11.27 6.75 -4.91
CA SER A 38 11.40 7.34 -6.25
C SER A 38 10.60 6.56 -7.29
N VAL A 39 10.78 5.24 -7.33
CA VAL A 39 10.06 4.32 -8.23
C VAL A 39 8.56 4.36 -7.96
N CYS A 40 8.16 4.36 -6.69
CA CYS A 40 6.76 4.48 -6.28
C CYS A 40 6.11 5.76 -6.81
N ARG A 41 6.75 6.92 -6.60
CA ARG A 41 6.21 8.20 -7.10
C ARG A 41 6.13 8.26 -8.62
N GLN A 42 7.13 7.73 -9.31
CA GLN A 42 7.11 7.70 -10.78
C GLN A 42 5.96 6.83 -11.29
N TRP A 43 5.72 5.69 -10.65
CA TRP A 43 4.61 4.82 -11.00
C TRP A 43 3.26 5.49 -10.71
N LEU A 44 3.06 6.06 -9.52
CA LEU A 44 1.82 6.77 -9.15
C LEU A 44 1.51 7.95 -10.07
N ALA A 45 2.53 8.68 -10.53
CA ALA A 45 2.32 9.79 -11.48
C ALA A 45 1.75 9.35 -12.84
N GLY A 46 1.94 8.08 -13.21
CA GLY A 46 1.50 7.53 -14.50
C GLY A 46 0.29 6.61 -14.41
N ASN A 47 -0.22 6.30 -13.21
CA ASN A 47 -1.27 5.32 -12.99
C ASN A 47 -2.31 5.88 -12.01
N ALA A 48 -3.57 5.97 -12.45
CA ALA A 48 -4.70 6.34 -11.61
C ALA A 48 -5.41 5.10 -11.01
N GLU A 49 -5.18 3.92 -11.59
CA GLU A 49 -5.68 2.64 -11.12
C GLU A 49 -4.64 1.54 -11.36
N GLY A 50 -4.69 0.47 -10.57
CA GLY A 50 -3.79 -0.67 -10.78
C GLY A 50 -3.85 -1.75 -9.71
N GLY A 51 -2.87 -2.64 -9.76
CA GLY A 51 -2.63 -3.68 -8.77
C GLY A 51 -1.44 -3.38 -7.86
N PRO A 52 -1.34 -4.05 -6.71
CA PRO A 52 -0.15 -4.01 -5.86
C PRO A 52 1.12 -4.30 -6.67
N GLN A 53 2.13 -3.45 -6.52
CA GLN A 53 3.36 -3.53 -7.30
C GLN A 53 4.47 -4.23 -6.52
N ALA A 54 5.22 -5.13 -7.18
CA ALA A 54 6.28 -5.93 -6.54
C ALA A 54 7.41 -5.10 -5.90
N PHE A 55 7.60 -3.84 -6.30
CA PHE A 55 8.57 -2.95 -5.65
C PHE A 55 8.07 -2.43 -4.29
N CYS A 56 6.77 -2.46 -4.03
CA CYS A 56 6.17 -1.94 -2.82
C CYS A 56 6.30 -2.98 -1.71
N PRO A 57 6.93 -2.65 -0.56
CA PRO A 57 7.09 -3.62 0.53
C PRO A 57 5.76 -3.97 1.23
N ASN A 58 4.69 -3.23 0.95
CA ASN A 58 3.35 -3.53 1.44
C ASN A 58 2.48 -4.27 0.39
N ALA A 59 3.07 -4.68 -0.75
CA ALA A 59 2.30 -5.27 -1.86
C ALA A 59 1.52 -6.51 -1.45
N ASP A 60 2.15 -7.41 -0.67
CA ASP A 60 1.50 -8.64 -0.21
C ASP A 60 0.32 -8.32 0.71
N LEU A 61 0.46 -7.35 1.62
CA LEU A 61 -0.64 -6.90 2.47
C LEU A 61 -1.81 -6.37 1.62
N PHE A 62 -1.52 -5.52 0.65
CA PHE A 62 -2.55 -4.98 -0.24
C PHE A 62 -3.21 -6.08 -1.07
N GLN A 63 -2.46 -7.09 -1.50
CA GLN A 63 -2.99 -8.24 -2.24
C GLN A 63 -3.93 -9.10 -1.39
N VAL A 64 -3.63 -9.27 -0.09
CA VAL A 64 -4.48 -9.99 0.86
C VAL A 64 -5.79 -9.23 1.11
N VAL A 65 -5.72 -7.91 1.25
CA VAL A 65 -6.87 -7.08 1.58
C VAL A 65 -7.81 -6.86 0.39
N LYS A 66 -7.28 -6.83 -0.83
CA LYS A 66 -8.08 -6.68 -2.07
C LYS A 66 -8.86 -7.95 -2.46
N GLY A 67 -8.66 -9.06 -1.72
CA GLY A 67 -9.19 -10.40 -1.99
C GLY A 67 -10.63 -10.60 -1.57
#